data_AF-A0A7R9YBU3-F1
#
_entry.id   AF-A0A7R9YBU3-F1
#
_cell.length_a   1.000
_cell.length_b   1.000
_cell.length_c   1.000
_cell.angle_alpha   90.00
_cell.angle_beta   90.00
_cell.angle_gamma   90.00
#
_symmetry.space_group_name_H-M   'P 1'
#
loop_
_entity.id
_entity.type
_entity.pdbx_description
1 polymer ?
#
loop_
_entity_poly.entity_id
_entity_poly.type
_entity_poly.pdbx_seq_one_letter_code
_entity_poly.pdbx_strand_id
1 'polypeptide(L)'
;EEAVEADVLEPNAMCLSTVSEAGRPSARVVLLKGYDSEGFVWYTNYGSRKAQELDANPFAALTFWWGDLERSVRIEGRVQRISKEESEAYFRSRPRGSQIGALVSEQSRPIENRQALDARVAELKAKYEDEEVAVPMPDW
;
A
#
# COMPACT_ATOMS: atom_id res chain seq x y z
N GLU A 1 -13.49 12.86 -9.12
CA GLU A 1 -14.95 12.65 -9.24
C GLU A 1 -15.29 12.15 -10.63
N GLU A 2 -14.98 12.88 -11.70
CA GLU A 2 -15.25 12.43 -13.09
C GLU A 2 -14.73 11.01 -13.42
N ALA A 3 -13.53 10.61 -12.95
CA ALA A 3 -13.03 9.24 -13.15
C ALA A 3 -13.87 8.15 -12.43
N VAL A 4 -14.50 8.50 -11.31
CA VAL A 4 -15.42 7.60 -10.59
C VAL A 4 -16.75 7.53 -11.33
N GLU A 5 -17.27 8.67 -11.77
CA GLU A 5 -18.53 8.77 -12.51
C GLU A 5 -18.48 8.08 -13.87
N ALA A 6 -17.29 8.04 -14.49
CA ALA A 6 -17.05 7.34 -15.75
C ALA A 6 -16.77 5.83 -15.58
N ASP A 7 -16.96 5.27 -14.38
CA ASP A 7 -16.72 3.86 -14.06
C ASP A 7 -15.31 3.37 -14.46
N VAL A 8 -14.29 4.24 -14.38
CA VAL A 8 -12.91 3.85 -14.63
C VAL A 8 -12.51 2.78 -13.60
N LEU A 9 -11.90 1.69 -14.07
CA LEU A 9 -11.45 0.61 -13.18
C LEU A 9 -10.43 1.14 -12.16
N GLU A 10 -10.75 1.00 -10.86
CA GLU A 10 -9.91 1.45 -9.75
C GLU A 10 -9.40 2.89 -9.95
N PRO A 11 -10.28 3.91 -9.94
CA PRO A 11 -9.92 5.28 -10.31
C PRO A 11 -8.91 5.91 -9.34
N ASN A 12 -8.74 5.31 -8.15
CA ASN A 12 -7.75 5.67 -7.15
C ASN A 12 -6.41 4.91 -7.30
N ALA A 13 -6.27 4.01 -8.28
CA ALA A 13 -5.00 3.37 -8.58
C ALA A 13 -4.01 4.36 -9.19
N MET A 14 -2.79 4.32 -8.68
CA MET A 14 -1.71 5.21 -9.12
C MET A 14 -0.39 4.47 -9.20
N CYS A 15 0.43 4.82 -10.19
CA CYS A 15 1.82 4.38 -10.26
C CYS A 15 2.68 5.23 -9.31
N LEU A 16 3.28 4.61 -8.31
CA LEU A 16 4.23 5.22 -7.38
C LEU A 16 5.65 4.92 -7.84
N SER A 17 6.38 5.97 -8.21
CA SER A 17 7.78 5.93 -8.57
C SER A 17 8.65 6.44 -7.42
N THR A 18 9.66 5.66 -7.06
CA THR A 18 10.65 5.95 -6.02
C THR A 18 12.05 5.70 -6.57
N VAL A 19 13.08 6.24 -5.89
CA VAL A 19 14.47 6.11 -6.34
C VAL A 19 15.32 5.69 -5.14
N SER A 20 16.10 4.63 -5.29
CA SER A 20 17.05 4.19 -4.26
C SER A 20 18.15 5.22 -4.02
N GLU A 21 18.87 5.13 -2.91
CA GLU A 21 20.07 5.94 -2.62
C GLU A 21 21.11 5.91 -3.76
N ALA A 22 21.27 4.77 -4.45
CA ALA A 22 22.16 4.62 -5.62
C ALA A 22 21.61 5.24 -6.93
N GLY A 23 20.55 6.05 -6.88
CA GLY A 23 19.93 6.69 -8.05
C GLY A 23 19.15 5.74 -8.97
N ARG A 24 18.85 4.51 -8.54
CA ARG A 24 18.11 3.53 -9.36
C ARG A 24 16.60 3.71 -9.18
N PRO A 25 15.84 4.03 -10.24
CA PRO A 25 14.40 4.19 -10.14
C PRO A 25 13.69 2.85 -9.99
N SER A 26 12.51 2.89 -9.37
CA SER A 26 11.58 1.76 -9.34
C SER A 26 10.14 2.27 -9.27
N ALA A 27 9.22 1.52 -9.87
CA ALA A 27 7.82 1.91 -9.97
C ALA A 27 6.90 0.71 -9.74
N ARG A 28 5.71 0.96 -9.19
CA ARG A 28 4.64 -0.03 -8.99
C ARG A 28 3.30 0.65 -8.78
N VAL A 29 2.21 -0.09 -8.97
CA VAL A 29 0.87 0.38 -8.64
C VAL A 29 0.63 0.33 -7.12
N VAL A 30 0.04 1.39 -6.59
CA VAL A 30 -0.53 1.49 -5.25
C VAL A 30 -1.93 2.13 -5.34
N LEU A 31 -2.70 2.08 -4.26
CA LEU A 31 -4.02 2.71 -4.21
C LEU A 31 -3.96 3.95 -3.32
N LEU A 32 -4.46 5.09 -3.83
CA LEU A 32 -4.75 6.27 -3.04
C LEU A 32 -5.86 5.94 -2.03
N LYS A 33 -5.67 6.37 -0.77
CA LYS A 33 -6.58 6.14 0.35
C LYS A 33 -7.11 7.41 1.00
N GLY A 34 -6.53 8.55 0.70
CA GLY A 34 -7.03 9.86 1.12
C GLY A 34 -6.22 10.95 0.44
N TYR A 35 -6.80 12.14 0.33
CA TYR A 35 -6.08 13.34 -0.06
C TYR A 35 -6.76 14.56 0.54
N ASP A 36 -5.99 15.59 0.84
CA ASP A 36 -6.45 16.87 1.38
C ASP A 36 -5.44 17.98 1.04
N SER A 37 -5.48 19.10 1.77
CA SER A 37 -4.54 20.21 1.59
C SER A 37 -3.09 19.87 1.97
N GLU A 38 -2.87 18.82 2.75
CA GLU A 38 -1.53 18.38 3.19
C GLU A 38 -0.90 17.39 2.21
N GLY A 39 -1.70 16.60 1.48
CA GLY A 39 -1.20 15.82 0.36
C GLY A 39 -2.01 14.59 0.00
N PHE A 40 -1.32 13.53 -0.41
CA PHE A 40 -1.88 12.28 -0.93
C PHE A 40 -1.40 11.10 -0.07
N VAL A 41 -2.34 10.29 0.43
CA VAL A 41 -2.08 9.22 1.38
C VAL A 41 -2.25 7.85 0.73
N TRP A 42 -1.27 6.97 0.92
CA TRP A 42 -1.34 5.54 0.62
C TRP A 42 -0.71 4.75 1.77
N TYR A 43 -1.04 3.47 1.88
CA TYR A 43 -0.51 2.59 2.92
C TYR A 43 0.30 1.46 2.31
N THR A 44 1.40 1.09 2.95
CA THR A 44 2.32 0.04 2.50
C THR A 44 3.02 -0.59 3.70
N ASN A 45 3.64 -1.74 3.51
CA ASN A 45 4.57 -2.33 4.47
C ASN A 45 5.89 -1.51 4.49
N TYR A 46 6.31 -1.02 5.67
CA TYR A 46 7.53 -0.22 5.85
C TYR A 46 8.82 -1.05 5.70
N GLY A 47 8.75 -2.38 5.76
CA GLY A 47 9.87 -3.28 5.40
C GLY A 47 10.06 -3.51 3.90
N SER A 48 9.15 -3.01 3.05
CA SER A 48 9.19 -3.24 1.60
C SER A 48 10.27 -2.40 0.90
N ARG A 49 10.62 -2.79 -0.33
CA ARG A 49 11.60 -2.06 -1.15
C ARG A 49 11.26 -0.56 -1.28
N LYS A 50 9.99 -0.22 -1.54
CA LYS A 50 9.59 1.19 -1.73
C LYS A 50 9.75 2.02 -0.45
N ALA A 51 9.53 1.41 0.71
CA ALA A 51 9.68 2.09 1.98
C ALA A 51 11.15 2.34 2.29
N GLN A 52 12.02 1.35 2.07
CA GLN A 52 13.47 1.51 2.17
C GLN A 52 14.00 2.61 1.24
N GLU A 53 13.51 2.67 0.00
CA GLU A 53 13.86 3.74 -0.95
C GLU A 53 13.38 5.11 -0.46
N LEU A 54 12.17 5.21 0.12
CA LEU A 54 11.61 6.46 0.65
C LEU A 54 12.28 6.93 1.96
N ASP A 55 12.74 6.00 2.79
CA ASP A 55 13.49 6.34 4.00
C ASP A 55 14.86 6.94 3.66
N ALA A 56 15.51 6.42 2.60
CA ALA A 56 16.79 6.94 2.12
C ALA A 56 16.63 8.22 1.26
N ASN A 57 15.55 8.30 0.48
CA ASN A 57 15.27 9.41 -0.43
C ASN A 57 13.76 9.74 -0.38
N PRO A 58 13.34 10.72 0.44
CA PRO A 58 11.93 10.98 0.74
C PRO A 58 11.23 11.79 -0.36
N PHE A 59 11.46 11.43 -1.62
CA PHE A 59 10.81 12.05 -2.78
C PHE A 59 10.16 10.96 -3.63
N ALA A 60 8.96 11.24 -4.12
CA ALA A 60 8.21 10.34 -4.98
C ALA A 60 7.49 11.09 -6.09
N ALA A 61 7.16 10.35 -7.15
CA ALA A 61 6.21 10.77 -8.17
C ALA A 61 5.04 9.79 -8.23
N LEU A 62 3.83 10.33 -8.30
CA LEU A 62 2.58 9.60 -8.52
C LEU A 62 2.09 9.88 -9.93
N THR A 63 1.55 8.87 -10.60
CA THR A 63 0.87 9.03 -11.89
C THR A 63 -0.45 8.27 -11.88
N PHE A 64 -1.54 9.01 -12.06
CA PHE A 64 -2.84 8.46 -12.41
C PHE A 64 -2.95 8.43 -13.93
N TRP A 65 -3.44 7.32 -14.47
CA TRP A 65 -3.81 7.20 -15.87
C TRP A 65 -5.24 6.67 -15.96
N TRP A 66 -6.14 7.52 -16.42
CA TRP A 66 -7.54 7.18 -16.65
C TRP A 66 -7.74 7.09 -18.17
N GLY A 67 -7.47 5.90 -18.71
CA GLY A 67 -7.44 5.66 -20.15
C GLY A 67 -8.74 5.99 -20.87
N ASP A 68 -9.88 5.62 -20.27
CA ASP A 68 -11.21 5.89 -20.83
C ASP A 68 -11.55 7.39 -20.91
N LEU A 69 -10.85 8.21 -20.12
CA LEU A 69 -10.97 9.66 -20.12
C LEU A 69 -9.82 10.36 -20.86
N GLU A 70 -8.85 9.60 -21.38
CA GLU A 70 -7.61 10.11 -21.99
C GLU A 70 -6.85 11.09 -21.09
N ARG A 71 -6.90 10.89 -19.76
CA ARG A 71 -6.34 11.82 -18.77
C ARG A 71 -5.20 11.21 -17.98
N SER A 72 -4.16 12.01 -17.80
CA SER A 72 -3.02 11.71 -16.92
C SER A 72 -2.86 12.81 -15.88
N VAL A 73 -2.71 12.43 -14.61
CA VAL A 73 -2.41 13.36 -13.51
C VAL A 73 -1.08 12.97 -12.88
N ARG A 74 -0.18 13.95 -12.73
CA ARG A 74 1.13 13.77 -12.09
C ARG A 74 1.21 14.58 -10.82
N ILE A 75 1.72 13.96 -9.77
CA ILE A 75 2.03 14.62 -8.49
C ILE A 75 3.47 14.28 -8.13
N GLU A 76 4.24 15.27 -7.72
CA GLU A 76 5.63 15.12 -7.31
C GLU A 76 5.83 15.87 -6.00
N GLY A 77 6.54 15.25 -5.05
CA GLY A 77 6.69 15.87 -3.75
C GLY A 77 7.51 15.07 -2.76
N ARG A 78 7.71 15.69 -1.60
CA ARG A 78 8.34 15.05 -0.45
C ARG A 78 7.34 14.10 0.23
N VAL A 79 7.80 12.92 0.62
CA VAL A 79 7.02 11.91 1.33
C VAL A 79 7.34 11.98 2.82
N GLN A 80 6.31 11.81 3.64
CA GLN A 80 6.43 11.69 5.09
C GLN A 80 5.62 10.50 5.57
N ARG A 81 6.03 9.89 6.68
CA ARG A 81 5.24 8.86 7.35
C ARG A 81 4.10 9.52 8.10
N ILE A 82 2.90 8.98 7.97
CA ILE A 82 1.77 9.32 8.85
C ILE A 82 2.04 8.81 10.26
N SER A 83 1.25 9.26 11.23
CA SER A 83 1.38 8.79 12.61
C SER A 83 1.10 7.29 12.73
N LYS A 84 1.61 6.69 13.82
CA LYS A 84 1.34 5.28 14.13
C LYS A 84 -0.15 5.09 14.40
N GLU A 85 -0.78 6.06 15.06
CA GLU A 85 -2.19 6.08 15.41
C GLU A 85 -3.07 6.06 14.15
N GLU A 86 -2.76 6.87 13.14
CA GLU A 86 -3.45 6.85 11.84
C GLU A 86 -3.22 5.54 11.09
N SER A 87 -2.01 4.99 11.14
CA SER A 87 -1.68 3.70 10.53
C SER A 87 -2.51 2.57 11.16
N GLU A 88 -2.60 2.54 12.49
CA GLU A 88 -3.38 1.55 13.22
C GLU A 88 -4.89 1.72 13.02
N ALA A 89 -5.39 2.96 13.02
CA ALA A 89 -6.79 3.25 12.76
C ALA A 89 -7.21 2.76 11.37
N TYR A 90 -6.41 3.06 10.34
CA TYR A 90 -6.65 2.54 9.00
C TYR A 90 -6.52 1.02 8.94
N PHE A 91 -5.50 0.42 9.59
CA PHE A 91 -5.34 -1.03 9.60
C PHE A 91 -6.58 -1.73 10.16
N ARG A 92 -7.12 -1.24 11.29
CA ARG A 92 -8.33 -1.78 11.94
C ARG A 92 -9.58 -1.64 11.09
N SER A 93 -9.67 -0.63 10.22
CA SER A 93 -10.85 -0.43 9.34
C SER A 93 -10.84 -1.34 8.11
N ARG A 94 -9.71 -1.99 7.78
CA ARG A 94 -9.61 -2.88 6.62
C ARG A 94 -10.42 -4.16 6.82
N PRO A 95 -10.92 -4.79 5.74
CA PRO A 95 -11.51 -6.12 5.82
C PRO A 95 -10.56 -7.13 6.49
N ARG A 96 -11.09 -8.06 7.28
CA ARG A 96 -10.30 -9.02 8.07
C ARG A 96 -9.29 -9.81 7.22
N GLY A 97 -9.68 -10.27 6.04
CA GLY A 97 -8.77 -10.95 5.10
C GLY A 97 -7.61 -10.05 4.63
N SER A 98 -7.84 -8.75 4.52
CA SER A 98 -6.83 -7.74 4.20
C SER A 98 -5.84 -7.52 5.36
N GLN A 99 -6.32 -7.55 6.60
CA GLN A 99 -5.48 -7.50 7.81
C GLN A 99 -4.59 -8.74 7.91
N ILE A 100 -5.17 -9.94 7.73
CA ILE A 100 -4.44 -11.21 7.71
C ILE A 100 -3.40 -11.22 6.59
N GLY A 101 -3.77 -10.79 5.38
CA GLY A 101 -2.82 -10.71 4.25
C GLY A 101 -1.60 -9.82 4.54
N ALA A 102 -1.78 -8.76 5.34
CA ALA A 102 -0.67 -7.91 5.76
C ALA A 102 0.27 -8.58 6.78
N LEU A 103 -0.23 -9.50 7.62
CA LEU A 103 0.61 -10.30 8.53
C LEU A 103 1.35 -11.43 7.82
N VAL A 104 0.74 -12.03 6.80
CA VAL A 104 1.36 -13.15 6.07
C VAL A 104 2.50 -12.66 5.19
N SER A 105 2.37 -11.49 4.58
CA SER A 105 3.29 -11.04 3.55
C SER A 105 4.36 -10.10 4.10
N GLU A 106 5.57 -10.64 4.26
CA GLU A 106 6.80 -9.84 4.28
C GLU A 106 7.04 -9.27 2.88
N GLN A 107 6.37 -8.15 2.59
CA GLN A 107 6.29 -7.61 1.25
C GLN A 107 7.68 -7.38 0.65
N SER A 108 7.91 -7.92 -0.55
CA SER A 108 9.18 -7.85 -1.29
C SER A 108 10.30 -8.77 -0.79
N ARG A 109 10.05 -9.67 0.16
CA ARG A 109 10.98 -10.75 0.51
C ARG A 109 10.74 -11.99 -0.36
N PRO A 110 11.81 -12.72 -0.75
CA PRO A 110 11.68 -14.03 -1.38
C PRO A 110 10.90 -14.99 -0.46
N ILE A 111 10.03 -15.79 -1.06
CA ILE A 111 9.31 -16.88 -0.38
C ILE A 111 9.73 -18.20 -1.00
N GLU A 112 9.58 -19.30 -0.26
CA GLU A 112 9.93 -20.63 -0.75
C GLU A 112 9.09 -21.00 -1.99
N ASN A 113 7.76 -20.89 -1.87
CA ASN A 113 6.81 -21.18 -2.93
C ASN A 113 5.41 -20.65 -2.58
N ARG A 114 4.46 -20.83 -3.50
CA ARG A 114 3.07 -20.40 -3.33
C ARG A 114 2.37 -21.16 -2.19
N GLN A 115 2.63 -22.45 -2.05
CA GLN A 115 1.98 -23.32 -1.06
C GLN A 115 2.32 -22.90 0.37
N ALA A 116 3.57 -22.50 0.63
CA ALA A 116 3.99 -21.98 1.93
C ALA A 116 3.22 -20.72 2.32
N LEU A 117 2.99 -19.81 1.36
CA LEU A 117 2.20 -18.61 1.58
C LEU A 117 0.73 -18.95 1.88
N ASP A 118 0.12 -19.83 1.09
CA ASP A 118 -1.28 -20.25 1.26
C ASP A 118 -1.49 -20.97 2.61
N ALA A 119 -0.54 -21.82 3.02
CA ALA A 119 -0.55 -22.47 4.32
C ALA A 119 -0.51 -21.45 5.47
N ARG A 120 0.33 -20.42 5.35
CA ARG A 120 0.42 -19.34 6.35
C ARG A 120 -0.85 -18.49 6.41
N VAL A 121 -1.50 -18.24 5.27
CA VAL A 121 -2.83 -17.61 5.23
C VAL A 121 -3.86 -18.47 5.96
N ALA A 122 -3.91 -19.76 5.69
CA ALA A 122 -4.87 -20.67 6.31
C ALA A 122 -4.66 -20.76 7.83
N GLU A 123 -3.42 -20.87 8.29
CA GLU A 123 -3.06 -20.85 9.71
C GLU A 123 -3.53 -19.58 10.41
N LEU A 124 -3.25 -18.41 9.84
CA LEU A 124 -3.67 -17.14 10.45
C LEU A 124 -5.19 -16.93 10.37
N LYS A 125 -5.85 -17.40 9.31
CA LYS A 125 -7.32 -17.38 9.24
C LYS A 125 -7.96 -18.21 10.35
N ALA A 126 -7.43 -19.41 10.63
CA ALA A 126 -7.90 -20.24 11.73
C ALA A 126 -7.59 -19.61 13.10
N LYS A 127 -6.38 -19.05 13.27
CA LYS A 127 -5.98 -18.36 14.50
C LYS A 127 -6.87 -17.15 14.82
N TYR A 128 -7.31 -16.43 13.79
CA TYR A 128 -8.15 -15.24 13.89
C TYR A 128 -9.56 -15.54 13.35
N GLU A 129 -10.10 -16.74 13.58
CA GLU A 129 -11.48 -17.05 13.19
C GLU A 129 -12.50 -16.31 14.09
N ASP A 130 -12.21 -16.26 15.39
CA ASP A 130 -12.99 -15.49 16.36
C ASP A 130 -12.86 -13.99 16.11
N GLU A 131 -13.97 -13.34 15.76
CA GLU A 131 -14.01 -11.92 15.43
C GLU A 131 -13.68 -11.01 16.63
N GLU A 132 -13.88 -11.48 17.87
CA GLU A 132 -13.50 -10.77 19.09
C GLU A 132 -11.97 -10.64 19.24
N VAL A 133 -11.21 -11.56 18.61
CA VAL A 133 -9.75 -11.50 18.59
C VAL A 133 -9.30 -10.54 17.49
N ALA A 134 -8.73 -9.42 17.89
CA ALA A 134 -8.14 -8.46 16.95
C ALA A 134 -6.91 -9.05 16.24
N VAL A 135 -6.86 -8.85 14.91
CA VAL A 135 -5.64 -9.09 14.15
C VAL A 135 -4.66 -7.96 14.48
N PRO A 136 -3.43 -8.24 14.95
CA PRO A 136 -2.47 -7.18 15.22
C PRO A 136 -1.98 -6.54 13.93
N MET A 137 -1.74 -5.23 13.96
CA MET A 137 -0.97 -4.58 12.91
C MET A 137 0.46 -5.14 12.94
N PRO A 138 1.05 -5.54 11.80
CA PRO A 138 2.42 -6.03 11.80
C PRO A 138 3.40 -4.93 12.21
N ASP A 139 4.49 -5.32 12.87
CA ASP A 139 5.48 -4.42 13.48
C ASP A 139 6.57 -4.02 12.48
N TRP A 140 6.20 -3.20 11.48
CA TRP A 140 7.12 -2.57 10.54
C TRP A 140 7.02 -1.04 10.63
#